data_AF-A0A968XYZ3-F1
#
_entry.id   AF-A0A968XYZ3-F1
#
_cell.length_a   1.000
_cell.length_b   1.000
_cell.length_c   1.000
_cell.angle_alpha   90.00
_cell.angle_beta   90.00
_cell.angle_gamma   90.00
#
_symmetry.space_group_name_H-M   'P 1'
#
loop_
_entity.id
_entity.type
_entity.pdbx_description
1 polymer ?
#
loop_
_entity_poly.entity_id
_entity_poly.type
_entity_poly.pdbx_seq_one_letter_code
_entity_poly.pdbx_strand_id
1 'polypeptide(L)'
;MNPLYDRLPEIYRVKDEEQTPPGQLENYLAIADFIFDAIHENIESLYHDLFIETCVDWVIPYIGDLLGTSHLKGDAWTLRADVADTIALRRRKGTLASIERLTYNLTQWGIHAVELRENLVWNQHLNHQRPDIGGNPPYAAATRFTPIRGGTVTLRDPAMLSLLNTPFDPFAHIPDLKPPTIGNIRYNLPNLAIFLWRLKDYRVRFTKPIVAIQATGTVEPGEATHVVRVYVHPLGEPVRLFNTYQFDPDKDPPVITQIDATPGPIATARLTTNSAAGKPEKYVAIDTYNPTNLNISSLDISEVGLQLHLPEPEFAVTDLSKWKIRGENLCAWETGIQPPLKDREIAIDPIIGRIAIGFDNLELATALKNHLLLTYTYGAVGTVGAHPISRTLPEKWHEETVVVKSVNLFEGHTLNQALNNIQNETSPVVIEIRDSRVHVLDLSAIAGTIDEDGGFNLQLNSTLIIQAADGQRPIIKLTRPLRFRPINIAAAGNLTLRLEGLYLTRDESFPVDAPLIARTAIDRLEIVDCTLDPGGQKLLDGTAAGKRKPLRTSLKLRQNYGFSEADKKTFDRTPEIILERS
;
A
#
# COMPACT_ATOMS: atom_id res chain seq x y z
N MET A 1 -19.56 37.02 -9.06
CA MET A 1 -20.12 37.42 -10.37
C MET A 1 -21.56 37.78 -10.06
N ASN A 2 -22.08 38.93 -10.50
CA ASN A 2 -23.41 39.44 -10.09
C ASN A 2 -24.40 39.17 -11.24
N PRO A 3 -24.99 37.96 -11.32
CA PRO A 3 -25.70 37.49 -12.51
C PRO A 3 -26.91 38.35 -12.87
N LEU A 4 -27.57 39.02 -11.92
CA LEU A 4 -28.67 39.94 -12.23
C LEU A 4 -28.16 41.27 -12.81
N TYR A 5 -27.10 41.86 -12.25
CA TYR A 5 -26.52 43.11 -12.76
C TYR A 5 -25.93 42.94 -14.17
N ASP A 6 -25.26 41.82 -14.41
CA ASP A 6 -24.68 41.48 -15.71
C ASP A 6 -25.74 41.28 -16.82
N ARG A 7 -26.94 40.85 -16.44
CA ARG A 7 -28.09 40.69 -17.36
C ARG A 7 -28.84 41.98 -17.64
N LEU A 8 -28.56 43.08 -16.92
CA LEU A 8 -29.15 44.37 -17.21
C LEU A 8 -28.59 44.94 -18.54
N PRO A 9 -29.42 45.65 -19.32
CA PRO A 9 -28.93 46.39 -20.47
C PRO A 9 -27.80 47.35 -20.09
N GLU A 10 -26.76 47.41 -20.91
CA GLU A 10 -25.53 48.17 -20.67
C GLU A 10 -25.79 49.64 -20.30
N ILE A 11 -26.84 50.26 -20.87
CA ILE A 11 -27.26 51.64 -20.56
C ILE A 11 -27.54 51.87 -19.07
N TYR A 12 -28.04 50.89 -18.33
CA TYR A 12 -28.32 51.02 -16.90
C TYR A 12 -27.07 50.84 -16.05
N ARG A 13 -26.14 49.98 -16.51
CA ARG A 13 -24.84 49.78 -15.86
C ARG A 13 -23.96 51.02 -15.96
N VAL A 14 -23.88 51.62 -17.15
CA VAL A 14 -23.16 52.89 -17.37
C VAL A 14 -23.75 54.00 -16.50
N LYS A 15 -25.08 54.10 -16.40
CA LYS A 15 -25.74 55.11 -15.55
C LYS A 15 -25.54 54.90 -14.06
N ASP A 16 -25.32 53.67 -13.60
CA ASP A 16 -25.03 53.36 -12.20
C ASP A 16 -23.58 53.70 -11.82
N GLU A 17 -22.65 53.55 -12.75
CA GLU A 17 -21.25 54.02 -12.61
C GLU A 17 -21.17 55.56 -12.56
N GLU A 18 -22.10 56.26 -13.23
CA GLU A 18 -22.19 57.72 -13.22
C GLU A 18 -22.80 58.31 -11.93
N GLN A 19 -23.40 57.51 -11.04
CA GLN A 19 -23.95 57.99 -9.76
C GLN A 19 -22.86 58.28 -8.72
N THR A 20 -23.17 59.08 -7.70
CA THR A 20 -22.25 59.35 -6.57
C THR A 20 -22.90 58.98 -5.24
N PRO A 21 -22.34 58.02 -4.48
CA PRO A 21 -21.27 57.08 -4.85
C PRO A 21 -21.65 56.14 -6.01
N PRO A 22 -20.68 55.63 -6.80
CA PRO A 22 -20.93 54.72 -7.93
C PRO A 22 -21.36 53.32 -7.46
N GLY A 23 -22.10 52.60 -8.31
CA GLY A 23 -22.45 51.19 -8.06
C GLY A 23 -23.58 50.98 -7.05
N GLN A 24 -24.48 51.95 -6.88
CA GLN A 24 -25.57 51.84 -5.89
C GLN A 24 -26.60 50.79 -6.31
N LEU A 25 -26.93 50.71 -7.59
CA LEU A 25 -27.84 49.69 -8.13
C LEU A 25 -27.18 48.32 -8.10
N GLU A 26 -25.88 48.21 -8.42
CA GLU A 26 -25.11 46.97 -8.26
C GLU A 26 -25.17 46.46 -6.82
N ASN A 27 -24.87 47.32 -5.83
CA ASN A 27 -24.92 46.95 -4.42
C ASN A 27 -26.33 46.57 -3.94
N TYR A 28 -27.37 47.24 -4.45
CA TYR A 28 -28.76 46.89 -4.15
C TYR A 28 -29.14 45.52 -4.74
N LEU A 29 -28.76 45.26 -6.00
CA LEU A 29 -29.03 43.99 -6.67
C LEU A 29 -28.19 42.85 -6.09
N ALA A 30 -26.99 43.12 -5.58
CA ALA A 30 -26.17 42.11 -4.91
C ALA A 30 -26.89 41.46 -3.72
N ILE A 31 -27.76 42.21 -3.02
CA ILE A 31 -28.59 41.66 -1.93
C ILE A 31 -29.65 40.69 -2.49
N ALA A 32 -30.22 41.01 -3.66
CA ALA A 32 -31.20 40.15 -4.32
C ALA A 32 -30.54 38.94 -5.03
N ASP A 33 -29.33 39.11 -5.55
CA ASP A 33 -28.50 38.06 -6.16
C ASP A 33 -28.28 36.92 -5.16
N PHE A 34 -28.02 37.22 -3.88
CA PHE A 34 -27.88 36.16 -2.86
C PHE A 34 -29.10 35.21 -2.78
N ILE A 35 -30.32 35.76 -2.85
CA ILE A 35 -31.54 34.95 -2.81
C ILE A 35 -31.75 34.25 -4.16
N PHE A 36 -31.46 34.93 -5.27
CA PHE A 36 -31.59 34.36 -6.60
C PHE A 36 -30.65 33.17 -6.79
N ASP A 37 -29.39 33.30 -6.37
CA ASP A 37 -28.38 32.25 -6.40
C ASP A 37 -28.82 31.08 -5.52
N ALA A 38 -29.29 31.33 -4.30
CA ALA A 38 -29.80 30.26 -3.43
C ALA A 38 -30.99 29.50 -4.04
N ILE A 39 -31.90 30.20 -4.74
CA ILE A 39 -33.01 29.56 -5.46
C ILE A 39 -32.49 28.74 -6.65
N HIS A 40 -31.54 29.30 -7.42
CA HIS A 40 -30.97 28.62 -8.57
C HIS A 40 -30.21 27.36 -8.14
N GLU A 41 -29.38 27.44 -7.10
CA GLU A 41 -28.70 26.31 -6.48
C GLU A 41 -29.70 25.25 -5.99
N ASN A 42 -30.83 25.65 -5.40
CA ASN A 42 -31.86 24.71 -4.97
C ASN A 42 -32.51 23.99 -6.18
N ILE A 43 -32.85 24.73 -7.25
CA ILE A 43 -33.39 24.14 -8.48
C ILE A 43 -32.40 23.18 -9.12
N GLU A 44 -31.12 23.56 -9.18
CA GLU A 44 -30.06 22.69 -9.67
C GLU A 44 -29.95 21.45 -8.78
N SER A 45 -29.96 21.59 -7.45
CA SER A 45 -29.95 20.44 -6.52
C SER A 45 -31.14 19.50 -6.76
N LEU A 46 -32.34 20.03 -6.99
CA LEU A 46 -33.52 19.22 -7.33
C LEU A 46 -33.36 18.48 -8.67
N TYR A 47 -32.66 19.08 -9.64
CA TYR A 47 -32.34 18.40 -10.90
C TYR A 47 -31.30 17.29 -10.68
N HIS A 48 -30.28 17.53 -9.85
CA HIS A 48 -29.30 16.51 -9.47
C HIS A 48 -29.97 15.32 -8.76
N ASP A 49 -31.07 15.56 -8.03
CA ASP A 49 -31.87 14.54 -7.35
C ASP A 49 -32.63 13.59 -8.29
N LEU A 50 -32.71 13.89 -9.59
CA LEU A 50 -33.29 12.99 -10.58
C LEU A 50 -32.34 11.86 -10.99
N PHE A 51 -31.04 11.99 -10.75
CA PHE A 51 -30.04 11.01 -11.17
C PHE A 51 -29.34 10.39 -9.97
N ILE A 52 -29.23 9.06 -9.95
CA ILE A 52 -28.64 8.31 -8.82
C ILE A 52 -27.17 8.67 -8.56
N GLU A 53 -26.43 9.09 -9.59
CA GLU A 53 -25.01 9.46 -9.45
C GLU A 53 -24.82 10.81 -8.75
N THR A 54 -25.80 11.71 -8.89
CA THR A 54 -25.68 13.11 -8.45
C THR A 54 -26.66 13.49 -7.34
N CYS A 55 -27.69 12.68 -7.07
CA CYS A 55 -28.71 13.01 -6.07
C CYS A 55 -28.08 13.18 -4.69
N VAL A 56 -28.79 13.75 -3.73
CA VAL A 56 -28.36 13.71 -2.33
C VAL A 56 -28.66 12.34 -1.68
N ASP A 57 -27.93 11.98 -0.63
CA ASP A 57 -27.97 10.62 -0.04
C ASP A 57 -29.37 10.20 0.44
N TRP A 58 -30.18 11.15 0.91
CA TRP A 58 -31.52 10.85 1.39
C TRP A 58 -32.52 10.52 0.27
N VAL A 59 -32.22 10.88 -0.98
CA VAL A 59 -33.07 10.64 -2.17
C VAL A 59 -32.91 9.22 -2.72
N ILE A 60 -31.74 8.59 -2.50
CA ILE A 60 -31.43 7.22 -2.93
C ILE A 60 -32.58 6.22 -2.72
N PRO A 61 -33.19 6.09 -1.52
CA PRO A 61 -34.27 5.13 -1.31
C PRO A 61 -35.51 5.40 -2.18
N TYR A 62 -35.82 6.67 -2.50
CA TYR A 62 -36.97 7.01 -3.35
C TYR A 62 -36.73 6.61 -4.80
N ILE A 63 -35.50 6.78 -5.32
CA ILE A 63 -35.13 6.25 -6.63
C ILE A 63 -35.17 4.71 -6.60
N GLY A 64 -34.71 4.10 -5.50
CA GLY A 64 -34.82 2.67 -5.25
C GLY A 64 -36.26 2.15 -5.33
N ASP A 65 -37.23 2.86 -4.76
CA ASP A 65 -38.66 2.50 -4.81
C ASP A 65 -39.20 2.48 -6.23
N LEU A 66 -38.80 3.43 -7.08
CA LEU A 66 -39.18 3.46 -8.50
C LEU A 66 -38.67 2.23 -9.25
N LEU A 67 -37.49 1.72 -8.86
CA LEU A 67 -36.92 0.50 -9.40
C LEU A 67 -37.38 -0.77 -8.66
N GLY A 68 -38.06 -0.64 -7.52
CA GLY A 68 -38.42 -1.75 -6.64
C GLY A 68 -37.20 -2.50 -6.08
N THR A 69 -36.18 -1.77 -5.62
CA THR A 69 -35.02 -2.35 -4.92
C THR A 69 -35.33 -2.57 -3.44
N SER A 70 -34.60 -3.49 -2.80
CA SER A 70 -34.67 -3.65 -1.35
C SER A 70 -33.85 -2.56 -0.67
N HIS A 71 -34.40 -1.88 0.33
CA HIS A 71 -33.61 -0.90 1.08
C HIS A 71 -32.54 -1.60 1.91
N LEU A 72 -31.28 -1.33 1.56
CA LEU A 72 -30.12 -1.75 2.32
C LEU A 72 -29.70 -0.66 3.31
N LYS A 73 -28.91 -1.06 4.31
CA LYS A 73 -28.21 -0.13 5.20
C LYS A 73 -26.73 -0.20 4.87
N GLY A 74 -26.11 0.96 4.68
CA GLY A 74 -24.69 1.06 4.32
C GLY A 74 -24.30 2.51 4.12
N ASP A 75 -23.07 2.70 3.67
CA ASP A 75 -22.59 3.98 3.15
C ASP A 75 -23.33 4.37 1.86
N ALA A 76 -23.39 5.66 1.57
CA ALA A 76 -24.14 6.19 0.44
C ALA A 76 -23.66 5.66 -0.91
N TRP A 77 -22.35 5.42 -1.08
CA TRP A 77 -21.80 4.87 -2.32
C TRP A 77 -22.35 3.48 -2.59
N THR A 78 -22.35 2.60 -1.58
CA THR A 78 -22.87 1.21 -1.70
C THR A 78 -24.35 1.21 -2.09
N LEU A 79 -25.14 2.10 -1.47
CA LEU A 79 -26.56 2.23 -1.76
C LEU A 79 -26.81 2.76 -3.18
N ARG A 80 -26.03 3.74 -3.64
CA ARG A 80 -26.11 4.25 -5.02
C ARG A 80 -25.76 3.17 -6.03
N ALA A 81 -24.66 2.47 -5.84
CA ALA A 81 -24.20 1.43 -6.76
C ALA A 81 -25.24 0.30 -6.91
N ASP A 82 -25.86 -0.13 -5.80
CA ASP A 82 -26.94 -1.14 -5.85
C ASP A 82 -28.16 -0.66 -6.64
N VAL A 83 -28.62 0.58 -6.38
CA VAL A 83 -29.77 1.17 -7.08
C VAL A 83 -29.46 1.40 -8.56
N ALA A 84 -28.30 2.00 -8.89
CA ALA A 84 -27.87 2.29 -10.25
C ALA A 84 -27.81 1.04 -11.12
N ASP A 85 -27.26 -0.04 -10.58
CA ASP A 85 -27.02 -1.27 -11.34
C ASP A 85 -28.20 -2.22 -11.41
N THR A 86 -29.28 -1.92 -10.70
CA THR A 86 -30.45 -2.79 -10.60
C THR A 86 -30.99 -3.23 -11.96
N ILE A 87 -31.06 -2.33 -12.95
CA ILE A 87 -31.55 -2.66 -14.29
C ILE A 87 -30.59 -3.63 -14.98
N ALA A 88 -29.29 -3.35 -14.94
CA ALA A 88 -28.27 -4.19 -15.57
C ALA A 88 -28.23 -5.59 -14.94
N LEU A 89 -28.31 -5.67 -13.60
CA LEU A 89 -28.36 -6.91 -12.84
C LEU A 89 -29.59 -7.74 -13.19
N ARG A 90 -30.77 -7.13 -13.32
CA ARG A 90 -32.01 -7.83 -13.69
C ARG A 90 -31.97 -8.36 -15.12
N ARG A 91 -31.43 -7.60 -16.07
CA ARG A 91 -31.29 -8.03 -17.48
C ARG A 91 -30.34 -9.22 -17.66
N ARG A 92 -29.38 -9.39 -16.76
CA ARG A 92 -28.35 -10.45 -16.81
C ARG A 92 -28.51 -11.49 -15.70
N LYS A 93 -29.69 -11.57 -15.07
CA LYS A 93 -29.96 -12.50 -13.97
C LYS A 93 -29.60 -13.94 -14.37
N GLY A 94 -28.91 -14.64 -13.48
CA GLY A 94 -28.44 -16.01 -13.73
C GLY A 94 -27.06 -16.11 -14.40
N THR A 95 -26.38 -14.98 -14.64
CA THR A 95 -24.97 -14.98 -15.09
C THR A 95 -24.00 -14.77 -13.93
N LEU A 96 -22.78 -15.33 -14.05
CA LEU A 96 -21.69 -15.09 -13.09
C LEU A 96 -21.36 -13.60 -12.94
N ALA A 97 -21.28 -12.88 -14.05
CA ALA A 97 -20.96 -11.46 -14.08
C ALA A 97 -21.96 -10.61 -13.26
N SER A 98 -23.24 -10.98 -13.20
CA SER A 98 -24.21 -10.31 -12.33
C SER A 98 -23.91 -10.52 -10.85
N ILE A 99 -23.43 -11.70 -10.45
CA ILE A 99 -23.08 -11.99 -9.06
C ILE A 99 -21.79 -11.25 -8.68
N GLU A 100 -20.80 -11.24 -9.57
CA GLU A 100 -19.57 -10.46 -9.39
C GLU A 100 -19.90 -8.97 -9.21
N ARG A 101 -20.69 -8.37 -10.12
CA ARG A 101 -21.09 -6.96 -10.04
C ARG A 101 -21.88 -6.64 -8.76
N LEU A 102 -22.91 -7.43 -8.45
CA LEU A 102 -23.71 -7.22 -7.22
C LEU A 102 -22.83 -7.30 -5.97
N THR A 103 -21.94 -8.30 -5.91
CA THR A 103 -21.08 -8.45 -4.74
C THR A 103 -20.05 -7.32 -4.66
N TYR A 104 -19.49 -6.86 -5.78
CA TYR A 104 -18.62 -5.68 -5.81
C TYR A 104 -19.35 -4.43 -5.30
N ASN A 105 -20.59 -4.18 -5.72
CA ASN A 105 -21.37 -3.04 -5.24
C ASN A 105 -21.58 -3.09 -3.73
N LEU A 106 -21.77 -4.28 -3.16
CA LEU A 106 -22.00 -4.47 -1.73
C LEU A 106 -20.73 -4.48 -0.88
N THR A 107 -19.58 -4.87 -1.43
CA THR A 107 -18.35 -5.09 -0.65
C THR A 107 -17.17 -4.23 -1.05
N GLN A 108 -17.20 -3.59 -2.22
CA GLN A 108 -16.07 -2.86 -2.83
C GLN A 108 -14.77 -3.68 -2.95
N TRP A 109 -14.88 -5.01 -2.95
CA TRP A 109 -13.74 -5.90 -3.04
C TRP A 109 -13.64 -6.49 -4.43
N GLY A 110 -12.40 -6.61 -4.93
CA GLY A 110 -12.14 -7.40 -6.13
C GLY A 110 -12.76 -8.80 -5.96
N ILE A 111 -13.35 -9.32 -7.04
CA ILE A 111 -14.15 -10.53 -6.98
C ILE A 111 -14.00 -11.40 -8.20
N HIS A 112 -14.11 -12.70 -7.98
CA HIS A 112 -14.21 -13.70 -9.02
C HIS A 112 -15.21 -14.76 -8.59
N ALA A 113 -16.22 -15.02 -9.41
CA ALA A 113 -17.22 -16.04 -9.16
C ALA A 113 -16.97 -17.25 -10.07
N VAL A 114 -16.98 -18.45 -9.48
CA VAL A 114 -16.69 -19.70 -10.20
C VAL A 114 -17.83 -20.69 -9.97
N GLU A 115 -18.44 -21.15 -11.07
CA GLU A 115 -19.36 -22.28 -11.04
C GLU A 115 -18.59 -23.57 -10.78
N LEU A 116 -18.75 -24.16 -9.58
CA LEU A 116 -17.95 -25.33 -9.21
C LEU A 116 -18.30 -26.59 -10.01
N ARG A 117 -19.40 -26.57 -10.77
CA ARG A 117 -19.70 -27.63 -11.75
C ARG A 117 -18.61 -27.79 -12.81
N GLU A 118 -17.98 -26.68 -13.21
CA GLU A 118 -16.94 -26.66 -14.23
C GLU A 118 -15.65 -27.34 -13.74
N ASN A 119 -15.46 -27.36 -12.43
CA ASN A 119 -14.35 -28.01 -11.76
C ASN A 119 -14.67 -29.46 -11.36
N LEU A 120 -15.81 -30.04 -11.74
CA LEU A 120 -16.12 -31.44 -11.41
C LEU A 120 -15.54 -32.42 -12.43
N VAL A 121 -15.03 -33.54 -11.93
CA VAL A 121 -14.68 -34.69 -12.77
C VAL A 121 -15.94 -35.23 -13.45
N TRP A 122 -15.84 -35.49 -14.75
CA TRP A 122 -16.89 -36.13 -15.54
C TRP A 122 -16.34 -37.37 -16.23
N ASN A 123 -16.97 -38.53 -16.00
CA ASN A 123 -16.75 -39.73 -16.80
C ASN A 123 -17.65 -39.71 -18.06
N GLN A 124 -17.11 -39.47 -19.24
CA GLN A 124 -17.89 -39.45 -20.49
C GLN A 124 -18.12 -40.86 -21.04
N HIS A 125 -19.34 -41.12 -21.51
CA HIS A 125 -19.67 -42.36 -22.22
C HIS A 125 -19.17 -42.27 -23.68
N LEU A 126 -18.50 -43.31 -24.18
CA LEU A 126 -17.87 -43.27 -25.51
C LEU A 126 -18.86 -43.02 -26.66
N ASN A 127 -20.11 -43.47 -26.53
CA ASN A 127 -21.16 -43.24 -27.54
C ASN A 127 -21.84 -41.87 -27.43
N HIS A 128 -21.57 -41.12 -26.36
CA HIS A 128 -22.14 -39.79 -26.13
C HIS A 128 -21.05 -38.90 -25.54
N GLN A 129 -20.00 -38.69 -26.33
CA GLN A 129 -19.02 -37.67 -26.04
C GLN A 129 -19.75 -36.33 -26.05
N ARG A 130 -19.64 -35.58 -24.96
CA ARG A 130 -20.18 -34.23 -24.89
C ARG A 130 -19.13 -33.31 -25.54
N PRO A 131 -19.40 -32.76 -26.73
CA PRO A 131 -18.54 -31.80 -27.40
C PRO A 131 -19.03 -30.38 -27.07
N ASP A 132 -19.49 -30.13 -25.84
CA ASP A 132 -20.10 -28.87 -25.39
C ASP A 132 -19.14 -27.66 -25.39
N ILE A 133 -17.94 -27.85 -25.93
CA ILE A 133 -17.18 -26.83 -26.66
C ILE A 133 -17.17 -27.30 -28.12
N GLY A 134 -18.09 -26.79 -28.96
CA GLY A 134 -18.26 -27.17 -30.36
C GLY A 134 -17.03 -26.84 -31.22
N GLY A 135 -15.99 -27.64 -31.10
CA GLY A 135 -14.71 -27.51 -31.81
C GLY A 135 -14.05 -28.87 -32.04
N ASN A 136 -12.81 -28.84 -32.54
CA ASN A 136 -11.97 -30.03 -32.66
C ASN A 136 -11.94 -30.81 -31.32
N PRO A 137 -11.70 -32.14 -31.35
CA PRO A 137 -11.61 -32.94 -30.13
C PRO A 137 -10.74 -32.21 -29.10
N PRO A 138 -11.16 -32.10 -27.82
CA PRO A 138 -10.42 -31.33 -26.81
C PRO A 138 -8.96 -31.81 -26.64
N TYR A 139 -8.65 -33.00 -27.17
CA TYR A 139 -7.33 -33.62 -27.18
C TYR A 139 -6.46 -33.32 -28.41
N ALA A 140 -7.00 -32.67 -29.46
CA ALA A 140 -6.25 -32.42 -30.71
C ALA A 140 -5.08 -31.45 -30.54
N ALA A 141 -5.17 -30.54 -29.57
CA ALA A 141 -4.12 -29.57 -29.21
C ALA A 141 -3.60 -29.75 -27.77
N ALA A 142 -4.01 -30.82 -27.08
CA ALA A 142 -3.60 -31.05 -25.70
C ALA A 142 -2.13 -31.44 -25.64
N THR A 143 -1.36 -30.70 -24.84
CA THR A 143 0.02 -31.06 -24.51
C THR A 143 0.05 -31.83 -23.19
N ARG A 144 1.19 -32.43 -22.84
CA ARG A 144 1.39 -33.03 -21.50
C ARG A 144 1.25 -32.05 -20.32
N PHE A 145 1.17 -30.75 -20.60
CA PHE A 145 1.02 -29.68 -19.62
C PHE A 145 -0.39 -29.09 -19.58
N THR A 146 -1.27 -29.50 -20.51
CA THR A 146 -2.66 -29.07 -20.53
C THR A 146 -3.45 -29.82 -19.46
N PRO A 147 -4.06 -29.14 -18.47
CA PRO A 147 -4.97 -29.79 -17.53
C PRO A 147 -6.18 -30.34 -18.28
N ILE A 148 -6.48 -31.62 -18.05
CA ILE A 148 -7.59 -32.33 -18.71
C ILE A 148 -8.61 -32.72 -17.65
N ARG A 149 -9.90 -32.43 -17.91
CA ARG A 149 -10.99 -32.88 -17.05
C ARG A 149 -11.10 -34.40 -17.09
N GLY A 150 -11.04 -35.04 -15.92
CA GLY A 150 -10.97 -36.50 -15.80
C GLY A 150 -9.61 -37.12 -16.10
N GLY A 151 -8.58 -36.31 -16.37
CA GLY A 151 -7.20 -36.75 -16.52
C GLY A 151 -6.40 -36.72 -15.21
N THR A 152 -5.15 -37.17 -15.25
CA THR A 152 -4.21 -37.07 -14.12
C THR A 152 -3.50 -35.73 -14.10
N VAL A 153 -3.33 -35.15 -12.91
CA VAL A 153 -2.60 -33.89 -12.70
C VAL A 153 -1.10 -34.07 -13.03
N THR A 154 -0.53 -33.15 -13.81
CA THR A 154 0.89 -33.16 -14.16
C THR A 154 1.74 -32.57 -13.03
N LEU A 155 2.67 -33.37 -12.48
CA LEU A 155 3.58 -32.89 -11.42
C LEU A 155 4.79 -32.12 -11.96
N ARG A 156 4.96 -32.05 -13.28
CA ARG A 156 6.13 -31.48 -13.94
C ARG A 156 6.04 -29.97 -14.18
N ASP A 157 4.89 -29.36 -13.91
CA ASP A 157 4.69 -27.92 -14.02
C ASP A 157 4.22 -27.34 -12.68
N PRO A 158 5.16 -27.03 -11.77
CA PRO A 158 4.83 -26.46 -10.47
C PRO A 158 4.05 -25.15 -10.58
N ALA A 159 4.22 -24.39 -11.67
CA ALA A 159 3.50 -23.15 -11.90
C ALA A 159 1.99 -23.38 -12.07
N MET A 160 1.57 -24.42 -12.81
CA MET A 160 0.15 -24.82 -12.87
C MET A 160 -0.35 -25.38 -11.54
N LEU A 161 0.46 -26.19 -10.85
CA LEU A 161 0.08 -26.73 -9.54
C LEU A 161 -0.17 -25.65 -8.49
N SER A 162 0.51 -24.50 -8.60
CA SER A 162 0.32 -23.38 -7.69
C SER A 162 -1.10 -22.77 -7.75
N LEU A 163 -1.87 -23.08 -8.78
CA LEU A 163 -3.27 -22.64 -8.94
C LEU A 163 -4.28 -23.56 -8.23
N LEU A 164 -3.84 -24.71 -7.72
CA LEU A 164 -4.71 -25.65 -7.02
C LEU A 164 -5.40 -24.99 -5.82
N ASN A 165 -6.71 -25.16 -5.69
CA ASN A 165 -7.55 -24.53 -4.67
C ASN A 165 -7.54 -22.99 -4.65
N THR A 166 -7.12 -22.36 -5.75
CA THR A 166 -7.23 -20.90 -5.95
C THR A 166 -8.48 -20.59 -6.78
N PRO A 167 -8.87 -19.30 -6.93
CA PRO A 167 -9.99 -18.92 -7.79
C PRO A 167 -9.82 -19.35 -9.25
N PHE A 168 -8.58 -19.59 -9.69
CA PHE A 168 -8.24 -19.94 -11.08
C PHE A 168 -7.79 -21.40 -11.20
N ASP A 169 -8.25 -22.27 -10.30
CA ASP A 169 -7.93 -23.70 -10.32
C ASP A 169 -8.42 -24.36 -11.62
N PRO A 170 -7.52 -24.84 -12.50
CA PRO A 170 -7.90 -25.48 -13.75
C PRO A 170 -8.19 -26.99 -13.58
N PHE A 171 -7.97 -27.55 -12.38
CA PHE A 171 -8.07 -28.98 -12.14
C PHE A 171 -9.50 -29.42 -11.84
N ALA A 172 -9.78 -30.68 -12.17
CA ALA A 172 -11.04 -31.32 -11.88
C ALA A 172 -11.00 -32.02 -10.51
N HIS A 173 -12.09 -31.91 -9.77
CA HIS A 173 -12.28 -32.41 -8.40
C HIS A 173 -13.45 -33.41 -8.36
N ILE A 174 -13.38 -34.35 -7.42
CA ILE A 174 -14.47 -35.29 -7.13
C ILE A 174 -15.53 -34.55 -6.30
N PRO A 175 -16.84 -34.83 -6.45
CA PRO A 175 -17.88 -34.20 -5.65
C PRO A 175 -17.63 -34.35 -4.15
N ASP A 176 -17.56 -33.22 -3.44
CA ASP A 176 -17.46 -33.17 -1.99
C ASP A 176 -18.86 -33.16 -1.36
N LEU A 177 -19.20 -34.26 -0.67
CA LEU A 177 -20.48 -34.50 -0.01
C LEU A 177 -20.48 -34.17 1.50
N LYS A 178 -19.36 -33.67 2.05
CA LYS A 178 -19.30 -33.32 3.49
C LYS A 178 -20.26 -32.16 3.81
N PRO A 179 -20.67 -31.92 5.06
CA PRO A 179 -21.53 -30.78 5.45
C PRO A 179 -20.78 -29.44 5.45
N PRO A 180 -21.35 -28.29 5.00
CA PRO A 180 -20.71 -26.97 4.88
C PRO A 180 -19.85 -26.54 6.08
N THR A 181 -18.60 -26.16 5.83
CA THR A 181 -17.64 -25.66 6.83
C THR A 181 -16.92 -24.44 6.28
N ILE A 182 -16.69 -23.45 7.13
CA ILE A 182 -15.98 -22.21 6.76
C ILE A 182 -14.56 -22.54 6.29
N GLY A 183 -14.12 -21.93 5.19
CA GLY A 183 -12.73 -21.96 4.71
C GLY A 183 -12.38 -23.03 3.67
N ASN A 184 -13.28 -23.97 3.35
CA ASN A 184 -13.03 -24.99 2.32
C ASN A 184 -13.96 -24.80 1.11
N ILE A 185 -13.37 -24.82 -0.09
CA ILE A 185 -14.12 -24.89 -1.34
C ILE A 185 -14.80 -26.25 -1.43
N ARG A 186 -16.07 -26.27 -1.83
CA ARG A 186 -16.90 -27.47 -1.93
C ARG A 186 -17.31 -27.72 -3.35
N TYR A 187 -16.43 -28.40 -4.07
CA TYR A 187 -16.69 -28.81 -5.44
C TYR A 187 -17.89 -29.76 -5.47
N ASN A 188 -19.07 -29.25 -5.81
CA ASN A 188 -20.29 -30.04 -5.99
C ASN A 188 -21.35 -29.24 -6.75
N LEU A 189 -22.39 -29.92 -7.23
CA LEU A 189 -23.58 -29.28 -7.77
C LEU A 189 -24.58 -28.98 -6.64
N PRO A 190 -25.28 -27.83 -6.65
CA PRO A 190 -25.16 -26.68 -7.55
C PRO A 190 -24.32 -25.54 -6.92
N ASN A 191 -23.15 -25.84 -6.34
CA ASN A 191 -22.42 -24.86 -5.56
C ASN A 191 -21.75 -23.79 -6.44
N LEU A 192 -21.79 -22.55 -5.96
CA LEU A 192 -21.09 -21.40 -6.51
C LEU A 192 -20.03 -20.93 -5.52
N ALA A 193 -18.79 -20.74 -5.97
CA ALA A 193 -17.74 -20.12 -5.16
C ALA A 193 -17.62 -18.63 -5.50
N ILE A 194 -17.53 -17.81 -4.47
CA ILE A 194 -17.31 -16.37 -4.59
C ILE A 194 -16.01 -16.05 -3.86
N PHE A 195 -14.99 -15.63 -4.60
CA PHE A 195 -13.67 -15.29 -4.08
C PHE A 195 -13.55 -13.78 -3.91
N LEU A 196 -13.12 -13.34 -2.73
CA LEU A 196 -13.05 -11.93 -2.36
C LEU A 196 -11.60 -11.54 -2.05
N TRP A 197 -11.11 -10.51 -2.74
CA TRP A 197 -9.80 -9.92 -2.48
C TRP A 197 -9.91 -8.82 -1.43
N ARG A 198 -9.71 -9.22 -0.17
CA ARG A 198 -9.85 -8.34 1.00
C ARG A 198 -8.58 -7.56 1.35
N LEU A 199 -7.44 -8.05 0.90
CA LEU A 199 -6.15 -7.41 1.16
C LEU A 199 -5.92 -6.33 0.11
N LYS A 200 -5.50 -5.15 0.57
CA LYS A 200 -5.02 -4.09 -0.32
C LYS A 200 -3.54 -4.30 -0.57
N ASP A 201 -3.12 -4.07 -1.81
CA ASP A 201 -1.73 -4.04 -2.21
C ASP A 201 -1.12 -2.66 -1.97
N TYR A 202 0.00 -2.62 -1.26
CA TYR A 202 0.74 -1.41 -0.93
C TYR A 202 2.13 -1.47 -1.54
N ARG A 203 2.41 -0.56 -2.47
CA ARG A 203 3.67 -0.49 -3.21
C ARG A 203 4.62 0.52 -2.57
N VAL A 204 5.74 0.02 -2.03
CA VAL A 204 6.81 0.84 -1.44
C VAL A 204 7.79 1.22 -2.53
N ARG A 205 8.05 2.52 -2.66
CA ARG A 205 8.88 3.09 -3.73
C ARG A 205 10.37 3.16 -3.30
N PHE A 206 11.28 2.76 -4.19
CA PHE A 206 12.72 3.06 -4.16
C PHE A 206 13.39 2.91 -2.78
N THR A 207 13.31 1.73 -2.21
CA THR A 207 13.94 1.43 -0.93
C THR A 207 15.34 0.82 -1.10
N LYS A 208 16.22 1.02 -0.12
CA LYS A 208 17.53 0.35 -0.09
C LYS A 208 17.43 -0.94 0.75
N PRO A 209 17.59 -2.12 0.14
CA PRO A 209 17.54 -3.38 0.87
C PRO A 209 18.80 -3.64 1.69
N ILE A 210 18.76 -4.66 2.55
CA ILE A 210 19.97 -5.20 3.19
C ILE A 210 20.62 -6.20 2.24
N VAL A 211 21.88 -5.96 1.88
CA VAL A 211 22.63 -6.77 0.93
C VAL A 211 23.90 -7.35 1.55
N ALA A 212 24.12 -8.64 1.38
CA ALA A 212 25.34 -9.35 1.75
C ALA A 212 25.89 -10.13 0.55
N ILE A 213 27.20 -10.12 0.37
CA ILE A 213 27.88 -10.89 -0.69
C ILE A 213 28.50 -12.12 -0.04
N GLN A 214 28.30 -13.29 -0.65
CA GLN A 214 28.96 -14.53 -0.26
C GLN A 214 29.66 -15.15 -1.47
N ALA A 215 30.93 -15.50 -1.32
CA ALA A 215 31.64 -16.34 -2.28
C ALA A 215 31.12 -17.79 -2.18
N THR A 216 30.87 -18.42 -3.32
CA THR A 216 30.40 -19.82 -3.38
C THR A 216 31.55 -20.81 -3.31
N GLY A 217 32.75 -20.41 -3.73
CA GLY A 217 33.92 -21.29 -3.79
C GLY A 217 33.83 -22.37 -4.86
N THR A 218 32.85 -22.28 -5.77
CA THR A 218 32.71 -23.20 -6.89
C THR A 218 33.76 -22.92 -7.98
N VAL A 219 34.16 -23.98 -8.69
CA VAL A 219 35.07 -23.94 -9.84
C VAL A 219 34.36 -24.43 -11.10
N GLU A 220 33.08 -24.79 -10.99
CA GLU A 220 32.29 -25.33 -12.10
C GLU A 220 31.95 -24.25 -13.14
N PRO A 221 32.20 -24.49 -14.44
CA PRO A 221 31.89 -23.53 -15.49
C PRO A 221 30.40 -23.19 -15.54
N GLY A 222 30.08 -21.89 -15.43
CA GLY A 222 28.72 -21.36 -15.53
C GLY A 222 27.94 -21.30 -14.22
N GLU A 223 28.50 -21.77 -13.10
CA GLU A 223 28.00 -21.46 -11.77
C GLU A 223 28.49 -20.07 -11.33
N ALA A 224 27.65 -19.37 -10.57
CA ALA A 224 28.02 -18.09 -9.99
C ALA A 224 29.10 -18.25 -8.93
N THR A 225 30.20 -17.50 -9.06
CA THR A 225 31.30 -17.45 -8.09
C THR A 225 30.93 -16.63 -6.85
N HIS A 226 30.00 -15.67 -7.01
CA HIS A 226 29.50 -14.79 -5.97
C HIS A 226 27.98 -14.79 -5.95
N VAL A 227 27.39 -14.90 -4.76
CA VAL A 227 25.95 -14.78 -4.54
C VAL A 227 25.67 -13.55 -3.70
N VAL A 228 24.85 -12.66 -4.25
CA VAL A 228 24.32 -11.48 -3.59
C VAL A 228 23.02 -11.89 -2.90
N ARG A 229 23.03 -11.94 -1.57
CA ARG A 229 21.84 -12.19 -0.73
C ARG A 229 21.20 -10.87 -0.34
N VAL A 230 19.92 -10.74 -0.62
CA VAL A 230 19.15 -9.52 -0.45
C VAL A 230 17.93 -9.82 0.43
N TYR A 231 17.77 -9.05 1.50
CA TYR A 231 16.51 -8.97 2.23
C TYR A 231 15.71 -7.81 1.69
N VAL A 232 14.49 -8.09 1.20
CA VAL A 232 13.65 -7.07 0.57
C VAL A 232 13.21 -6.02 1.59
N HIS A 233 12.83 -6.44 2.80
CA HIS A 233 12.49 -5.49 3.86
C HIS A 233 13.77 -4.81 4.39
N PRO A 234 13.82 -3.46 4.48
CA PRO A 234 15.03 -2.73 4.91
C PRO A 234 15.49 -3.01 6.36
N LEU A 235 14.64 -3.65 7.16
CA LEU A 235 14.96 -4.10 8.52
C LEU A 235 15.36 -5.58 8.61
N GLY A 236 15.41 -6.30 7.48
CA GLY A 236 15.69 -7.74 7.45
C GLY A 236 14.52 -8.60 7.96
N GLU A 237 13.32 -8.05 7.98
CA GLU A 237 12.11 -8.72 8.44
C GLU A 237 11.46 -9.53 7.30
N PRO A 238 10.75 -10.64 7.62
CA PRO A 238 10.02 -11.38 6.61
C PRO A 238 8.89 -10.52 6.03
N VAL A 239 8.88 -10.36 4.70
CA VAL A 239 7.82 -9.67 3.97
C VAL A 239 7.28 -10.56 2.87
N ARG A 240 5.96 -10.72 2.81
CA ARG A 240 5.31 -11.47 1.74
C ARG A 240 5.09 -10.55 0.55
N LEU A 241 5.69 -10.90 -0.58
CA LEU A 241 5.57 -10.14 -1.83
C LEU A 241 4.21 -10.38 -2.47
N PHE A 242 3.58 -9.29 -2.87
CA PHE A 242 2.28 -9.27 -3.52
C PHE A 242 2.44 -8.79 -4.96
N ASN A 243 1.63 -9.34 -5.85
CA ASN A 243 1.39 -8.79 -7.16
C ASN A 243 0.46 -7.56 -7.05
N THR A 244 0.49 -6.70 -8.06
CA THR A 244 -0.38 -5.53 -8.17
C THR A 244 -1.57 -5.81 -9.07
N TYR A 245 -2.62 -5.00 -8.95
CA TYR A 245 -3.77 -5.04 -9.84
C TYR A 245 -3.34 -4.64 -11.27
N GLN A 246 -3.56 -5.50 -12.27
CA GLN A 246 -3.35 -5.19 -13.69
C GLN A 246 -4.70 -5.26 -14.40
N PHE A 247 -5.27 -4.11 -14.75
CA PHE A 247 -6.58 -4.07 -15.43
C PHE A 247 -6.60 -3.13 -16.62
N ASP A 248 -7.56 -3.39 -17.49
CA ASP A 248 -7.90 -2.54 -18.61
C ASP A 248 -8.97 -1.53 -18.14
N PRO A 249 -8.65 -0.22 -18.07
CA PRO A 249 -9.56 0.80 -17.54
C PRO A 249 -10.85 0.95 -18.34
N ASP A 250 -10.90 0.46 -19.58
CA ASP A 250 -12.08 0.54 -20.45
C ASP A 250 -13.11 -0.59 -20.19
N LYS A 251 -12.86 -1.51 -19.25
CA LYS A 251 -13.75 -2.65 -18.95
C LYS A 251 -14.37 -2.55 -17.56
N ASP A 252 -15.71 -2.47 -17.50
CA ASP A 252 -16.50 -2.41 -16.27
C ASP A 252 -17.59 -3.51 -16.19
N PRO A 253 -17.58 -4.40 -15.16
CA PRO A 253 -16.57 -4.51 -14.11
C PRO A 253 -15.24 -5.01 -14.70
N PRO A 254 -14.11 -4.72 -14.04
CA PRO A 254 -12.83 -5.19 -14.54
C PRO A 254 -12.80 -6.72 -14.56
N VAL A 255 -12.69 -7.28 -15.77
CA VAL A 255 -12.78 -8.71 -15.99
C VAL A 255 -11.45 -9.36 -15.62
N ILE A 256 -11.41 -9.94 -14.44
CA ILE A 256 -10.26 -10.70 -13.97
C ILE A 256 -10.35 -12.13 -14.52
N THR A 257 -9.62 -12.41 -15.59
CA THR A 257 -9.60 -13.75 -16.20
C THR A 257 -8.42 -14.61 -15.77
N GLN A 258 -7.42 -14.01 -15.09
CA GLN A 258 -6.18 -14.69 -14.73
C GLN A 258 -5.65 -14.21 -13.37
N ILE A 259 -5.05 -15.13 -12.62
CA ILE A 259 -4.37 -14.83 -11.35
C ILE A 259 -3.26 -13.79 -11.50
N ASP A 260 -2.61 -13.75 -12.67
CA ASP A 260 -1.48 -12.85 -12.96
C ASP A 260 -1.89 -11.38 -12.99
N ALA A 261 -3.19 -11.12 -13.18
CA ALA A 261 -3.77 -9.78 -13.19
C ALA A 261 -4.33 -9.38 -11.81
N THR A 262 -4.32 -10.29 -10.84
CA THR A 262 -4.89 -10.05 -9.51
C THR A 262 -3.84 -9.61 -8.51
N PRO A 263 -4.21 -8.67 -7.61
CA PRO A 263 -3.41 -8.32 -6.47
C PRO A 263 -3.49 -9.47 -5.49
N GLY A 264 -2.35 -9.98 -5.05
CA GLY A 264 -2.34 -11.16 -4.22
C GLY A 264 -0.93 -11.70 -4.02
N PRO A 265 -0.74 -12.65 -3.10
CA PRO A 265 0.57 -13.24 -2.91
C PRO A 265 1.17 -13.79 -4.19
N ILE A 266 2.40 -13.42 -4.50
CA ILE A 266 3.11 -13.97 -5.67
C ILE A 266 3.34 -15.46 -5.42
N ALA A 267 2.83 -16.30 -6.32
CA ALA A 267 3.06 -17.74 -6.25
C ALA A 267 4.49 -18.04 -6.71
N THR A 268 5.30 -18.62 -5.82
CA THR A 268 6.72 -18.91 -6.06
C THR A 268 6.96 -19.58 -7.41
N ALA A 269 6.21 -20.64 -7.72
CA ALA A 269 6.41 -21.38 -8.95
C ALA A 269 6.10 -20.59 -10.23
N ARG A 270 5.26 -19.55 -10.18
CA ARG A 270 4.94 -18.69 -11.34
C ARG A 270 6.14 -17.84 -11.79
N LEU A 271 7.12 -17.62 -10.90
CA LEU A 271 8.33 -16.85 -11.18
C LEU A 271 9.36 -17.61 -12.03
N THR A 272 9.22 -18.92 -12.21
CA THR A 272 10.27 -19.73 -12.84
C THR A 272 10.19 -19.69 -14.37
N THR A 273 11.19 -19.09 -15.04
CA THR A 273 11.22 -18.86 -16.50
C THR A 273 11.03 -20.14 -17.34
N ASN A 274 11.51 -21.28 -16.88
CA ASN A 274 11.46 -22.54 -17.65
C ASN A 274 10.22 -23.40 -17.34
N SER A 275 9.29 -22.93 -16.52
CA SER A 275 8.02 -23.62 -16.28
C SER A 275 7.04 -23.32 -17.42
N ALA A 276 6.29 -24.31 -17.91
CA ALA A 276 5.37 -24.10 -19.03
C ALA A 276 4.30 -23.03 -18.74
N ALA A 277 3.87 -22.95 -17.48
CA ALA A 277 2.97 -21.91 -16.99
C ALA A 277 3.68 -20.80 -16.21
N GLY A 278 5.01 -20.76 -16.17
CA GLY A 278 5.75 -19.65 -15.58
C GLY A 278 5.51 -18.36 -16.37
N LYS A 279 5.36 -17.24 -15.67
CA LYS A 279 5.21 -15.90 -16.25
C LYS A 279 5.96 -14.86 -15.39
N PRO A 280 7.29 -14.98 -15.22
CA PRO A 280 8.06 -14.06 -14.38
C PRO A 280 7.85 -12.58 -14.72
N GLU A 281 7.68 -12.26 -16.00
CA GLU A 281 7.48 -10.91 -16.53
C GLU A 281 6.21 -10.23 -16.02
N LYS A 282 5.25 -11.00 -15.49
CA LYS A 282 4.04 -10.46 -14.86
C LYS A 282 4.24 -10.02 -13.41
N TYR A 283 5.33 -10.44 -12.78
CA TYR A 283 5.58 -10.25 -11.35
C TYR A 283 6.88 -9.51 -11.04
N VAL A 284 7.86 -9.57 -11.95
CA VAL A 284 9.20 -9.01 -11.75
C VAL A 284 9.59 -8.15 -12.94
N ALA A 285 10.16 -6.98 -12.67
CA ALA A 285 10.79 -6.10 -13.64
C ALA A 285 12.21 -5.73 -13.19
N ILE A 286 13.06 -5.43 -14.15
CA ILE A 286 14.44 -4.99 -13.92
C ILE A 286 14.65 -3.74 -14.73
N ASP A 287 14.93 -2.64 -14.06
CA ASP A 287 15.23 -1.36 -14.68
C ASP A 287 16.58 -0.87 -14.19
N THR A 288 17.14 0.08 -14.92
CA THR A 288 18.47 0.61 -14.65
C THR A 288 18.41 2.10 -14.40
N TYR A 289 19.25 2.59 -13.52
CA TYR A 289 19.32 4.02 -13.22
C TYR A 289 20.76 4.48 -13.05
N ASN A 290 21.00 5.77 -13.25
CA ASN A 290 22.31 6.36 -13.01
C ASN A 290 22.47 6.74 -11.53
N PRO A 291 23.38 6.09 -10.77
CA PRO A 291 23.56 6.39 -9.35
C PRO A 291 24.21 7.74 -9.07
N THR A 292 24.89 8.36 -10.04
CA THR A 292 25.57 9.65 -9.89
C THR A 292 24.67 10.84 -10.16
N ASN A 293 23.60 10.65 -10.93
CA ASN A 293 22.60 11.67 -11.25
C ASN A 293 21.19 11.11 -11.01
N LEU A 294 20.91 10.79 -9.75
CA LEU A 294 19.65 10.20 -9.35
C LEU A 294 18.57 11.27 -9.18
N ASN A 295 17.61 11.29 -10.09
CA ASN A 295 16.31 11.92 -9.86
C ASN A 295 15.26 10.82 -9.68
N ILE A 296 14.79 10.64 -8.44
CA ILE A 296 13.83 9.60 -8.09
C ILE A 296 12.48 9.82 -8.77
N SER A 297 12.10 11.10 -8.96
CA SER A 297 10.82 11.45 -9.55
C SER A 297 10.71 11.09 -11.03
N SER A 298 11.84 10.88 -11.71
CA SER A 298 11.89 10.44 -13.11
C SER A 298 12.02 8.93 -13.28
N LEU A 299 12.09 8.15 -12.20
CA LEU A 299 12.16 6.70 -12.30
C LEU A 299 10.76 6.11 -12.48
N ASP A 300 10.61 5.33 -13.55
CA ASP A 300 9.36 4.65 -13.86
C ASP A 300 9.14 3.48 -12.90
N ILE A 301 7.87 3.31 -12.50
CA ILE A 301 7.45 2.20 -11.66
C ILE A 301 6.57 1.27 -12.50
N SER A 302 7.11 0.12 -12.87
CA SER A 302 6.38 -0.90 -13.64
C SER A 302 5.17 -1.44 -12.88
N GLU A 303 4.15 -1.93 -13.60
CA GLU A 303 2.92 -2.53 -13.05
C GLU A 303 3.10 -3.96 -12.52
N VAL A 304 4.22 -4.21 -11.84
CA VAL A 304 4.56 -5.52 -11.27
C VAL A 304 4.75 -5.43 -9.75
N GLY A 305 4.62 -6.58 -9.09
CA GLY A 305 4.77 -6.70 -7.64
C GLY A 305 6.19 -6.43 -7.10
N LEU A 306 7.24 -6.71 -7.89
CA LEU A 306 8.63 -6.53 -7.52
C LEU A 306 9.43 -5.94 -8.69
N GLN A 307 10.17 -4.88 -8.45
CA GLN A 307 11.02 -4.23 -9.45
C GLN A 307 12.40 -3.98 -8.85
N LEU A 308 13.44 -4.43 -9.56
CA LEU A 308 14.84 -4.22 -9.19
C LEU A 308 15.39 -3.05 -10.02
N HIS A 309 15.99 -2.08 -9.34
CA HIS A 309 16.64 -0.93 -9.97
C HIS A 309 18.15 -1.09 -9.83
N LEU A 310 18.82 -1.43 -10.93
CA LEU A 310 20.25 -1.73 -11.00
C LEU A 310 21.04 -0.48 -11.46
N PRO A 311 22.32 -0.31 -11.06
CA PRO A 311 23.13 0.80 -11.56
C PRO A 311 23.47 0.60 -13.04
N GLU A 312 23.08 1.56 -13.88
CA GLU A 312 23.29 1.54 -15.34
C GLU A 312 24.76 1.33 -15.78
N PRO A 313 25.80 1.92 -15.12
CA PRO A 313 27.18 1.77 -15.55
C PRO A 313 27.66 0.31 -15.60
N GLU A 314 27.23 -0.52 -14.65
CA GLU A 314 27.58 -1.93 -14.57
C GLU A 314 26.52 -2.84 -15.22
N PHE A 315 25.28 -2.36 -15.32
CA PHE A 315 24.14 -3.10 -15.85
C PHE A 315 23.46 -2.32 -16.97
N ALA A 316 24.06 -2.28 -18.16
CA ALA A 316 23.46 -1.61 -19.33
C ALA A 316 22.25 -2.37 -19.94
N VAL A 317 21.71 -3.38 -19.25
CA VAL A 317 20.67 -4.27 -19.75
C VAL A 317 19.46 -4.18 -18.83
N THR A 318 18.37 -3.60 -19.34
CA THR A 318 17.04 -3.56 -18.71
C THR A 318 16.14 -4.73 -19.12
N ASP A 319 16.56 -5.55 -20.08
CA ASP A 319 15.72 -6.64 -20.59
C ASP A 319 15.73 -7.86 -19.65
N LEU A 320 14.58 -8.12 -19.04
CA LEU A 320 14.31 -9.29 -18.20
C LEU A 320 14.62 -10.61 -18.91
N SER A 321 14.51 -10.66 -20.24
CA SER A 321 14.77 -11.87 -21.04
C SER A 321 16.22 -12.37 -20.94
N LYS A 322 17.16 -11.48 -20.58
CA LYS A 322 18.57 -11.82 -20.37
C LYS A 322 18.86 -12.35 -18.97
N TRP A 323 17.87 -12.31 -18.07
CA TRP A 323 17.96 -12.82 -16.72
C TRP A 323 17.17 -14.12 -16.60
N LYS A 324 17.72 -15.08 -15.85
CA LYS A 324 16.99 -16.29 -15.51
C LYS A 324 16.34 -16.10 -14.16
N ILE A 325 15.01 -16.20 -14.09
CA ILE A 325 14.28 -16.06 -12.84
C ILE A 325 13.83 -17.44 -12.36
N ARG A 326 14.04 -17.68 -11.07
CA ARG A 326 13.64 -18.90 -10.37
C ARG A 326 12.88 -18.51 -9.12
N GLY A 327 11.65 -18.98 -8.99
CA GLY A 327 11.01 -19.02 -7.68
C GLY A 327 11.60 -20.15 -6.86
N GLU A 328 12.13 -19.85 -5.68
CA GLU A 328 12.80 -20.82 -4.82
C GLU A 328 12.43 -20.59 -3.35
N ASN A 329 12.48 -21.65 -2.55
CA ASN A 329 12.38 -21.50 -1.10
C ASN A 329 13.76 -21.15 -0.53
N LEU A 330 13.90 -19.92 -0.02
CA LEU A 330 15.16 -19.39 0.50
C LEU A 330 15.20 -19.35 2.04
N CYS A 331 14.37 -20.16 2.71
CA CYS A 331 14.32 -20.20 4.17
C CYS A 331 15.64 -20.62 4.83
N ALA A 332 16.42 -21.47 4.16
CA ALA A 332 17.69 -22.02 4.64
C ALA A 332 18.84 -21.72 3.67
N TRP A 333 18.80 -20.59 2.96
CA TRP A 333 19.83 -20.22 1.98
C TRP A 333 21.25 -20.14 2.58
N GLU A 334 21.41 -20.12 3.91
CA GLU A 334 22.68 -20.13 4.64
C GLU A 334 23.45 -21.44 4.41
N THR A 335 22.73 -22.56 4.25
CA THR A 335 23.32 -23.88 3.94
C THR A 335 23.66 -24.07 2.47
N GLY A 336 23.46 -23.03 1.65
CA GLY A 336 23.57 -23.09 0.19
C GLY A 336 22.22 -23.30 -0.49
N ILE A 337 22.19 -23.04 -1.79
CA ILE A 337 21.00 -23.16 -2.64
C ILE A 337 21.24 -24.31 -3.62
N GLN A 338 20.25 -25.19 -3.80
CA GLN A 338 20.32 -26.34 -4.69
C GLN A 338 19.16 -26.31 -5.69
N PRO A 339 19.41 -26.37 -7.01
CA PRO A 339 20.73 -26.30 -7.65
C PRO A 339 21.42 -24.94 -7.43
N PRO A 340 22.77 -24.89 -7.53
CA PRO A 340 23.55 -23.65 -7.47
C PRO A 340 23.06 -22.61 -8.48
N LEU A 341 23.19 -21.34 -8.11
CA LEU A 341 22.84 -20.23 -9.01
C LEU A 341 23.86 -20.14 -10.15
N LYS A 342 23.36 -19.87 -11.36
CA LYS A 342 24.18 -19.51 -12.51
C LYS A 342 24.45 -18.00 -12.55
N ASP A 343 25.36 -17.58 -13.42
CA ASP A 343 25.54 -16.16 -13.72
C ASP A 343 24.22 -15.54 -14.22
N ARG A 344 23.89 -14.33 -13.71
CA ARG A 344 22.65 -13.60 -14.00
C ARG A 344 21.36 -14.40 -13.74
N GLU A 345 21.40 -15.30 -12.76
CA GLU A 345 20.21 -15.98 -12.24
C GLU A 345 19.74 -15.33 -10.95
N ILE A 346 18.45 -15.00 -10.88
CA ILE A 346 17.78 -14.44 -9.70
C ILE A 346 16.85 -15.51 -9.11
N ALA A 347 17.18 -15.99 -7.92
CA ALA A 347 16.27 -16.80 -7.09
C ALA A 347 15.48 -15.90 -6.14
N ILE A 348 14.16 -16.04 -6.13
CA ILE A 348 13.24 -15.20 -5.36
C ILE A 348 12.37 -16.09 -4.48
N ASP A 349 12.33 -15.77 -3.19
CA ASP A 349 11.34 -16.30 -2.25
C ASP A 349 10.30 -15.21 -1.93
N PRO A 350 9.13 -15.24 -2.59
CA PRO A 350 8.09 -14.24 -2.35
C PRO A 350 7.36 -14.42 -1.03
N ILE A 351 7.54 -15.53 -0.30
CA ILE A 351 6.82 -15.79 0.95
C ILE A 351 7.45 -15.02 2.11
N ILE A 352 8.79 -14.97 2.13
CA ILE A 352 9.57 -14.31 3.20
C ILE A 352 10.37 -13.09 2.72
N GLY A 353 10.38 -12.79 1.42
CA GLY A 353 11.01 -11.57 0.90
C GLY A 353 12.53 -11.65 0.88
N ARG A 354 13.06 -12.80 0.46
CA ARG A 354 14.50 -13.04 0.26
C ARG A 354 14.78 -13.17 -1.24
N ILE A 355 15.90 -12.62 -1.69
CA ILE A 355 16.36 -12.73 -3.08
C ILE A 355 17.85 -13.09 -3.08
N ALA A 356 18.24 -14.06 -3.91
CA ALA A 356 19.63 -14.43 -4.14
C ALA A 356 19.98 -14.27 -5.62
N ILE A 357 21.01 -13.49 -5.92
CA ILE A 357 21.44 -13.19 -7.29
C ILE A 357 22.84 -13.74 -7.52
N GLY A 358 23.03 -14.54 -8.56
CA GLY A 358 24.33 -15.12 -8.93
C GLY A 358 25.12 -14.25 -9.91
N PHE A 359 26.40 -14.05 -9.63
CA PHE A 359 27.38 -13.41 -10.53
C PHE A 359 28.67 -14.20 -10.62
N ASP A 360 29.33 -14.11 -11.77
CA ASP A 360 30.70 -14.61 -11.99
C ASP A 360 31.79 -13.60 -11.56
N ASN A 361 31.46 -12.32 -11.39
CA ASN A 361 32.36 -11.22 -11.07
C ASN A 361 32.01 -10.52 -9.73
N LEU A 362 33.01 -10.29 -8.89
CA LEU A 362 32.89 -9.55 -7.62
C LEU A 362 32.52 -8.06 -7.82
N GLU A 363 32.95 -7.45 -8.92
CA GLU A 363 32.66 -6.03 -9.21
C GLU A 363 31.17 -5.80 -9.36
N LEU A 364 30.48 -6.66 -10.14
CA LEU A 364 29.03 -6.63 -10.31
C LEU A 364 28.29 -6.84 -8.98
N ALA A 365 28.75 -7.81 -8.18
CA ALA A 365 28.19 -8.06 -6.85
C ALA A 365 28.35 -6.84 -5.91
N THR A 366 29.48 -6.15 -6.00
CA THR A 366 29.79 -4.95 -5.20
C THR A 366 28.96 -3.75 -5.65
N ALA A 367 28.78 -3.56 -6.95
CA ALA A 367 27.92 -2.51 -7.50
C ALA A 367 26.48 -2.64 -6.98
N LEU A 368 25.92 -3.87 -6.98
CA LEU A 368 24.59 -4.11 -6.41
C LEU A 368 24.52 -3.88 -4.91
N LYS A 369 25.52 -4.30 -4.14
CA LYS A 369 25.55 -4.03 -2.69
C LYS A 369 25.47 -2.52 -2.39
N ASN A 370 26.08 -1.70 -3.23
CA ASN A 370 26.15 -0.26 -3.01
C ASN A 370 24.90 0.48 -3.52
N HIS A 371 24.39 0.08 -4.70
CA HIS A 371 23.42 0.85 -5.49
C HIS A 371 22.11 0.12 -5.79
N LEU A 372 21.87 -1.11 -5.35
CA LEU A 372 20.57 -1.75 -5.57
C LEU A 372 19.46 -0.96 -4.85
N LEU A 373 18.42 -0.59 -5.60
CA LEU A 373 17.15 -0.12 -5.06
C LEU A 373 16.05 -1.11 -5.42
N LEU A 374 15.04 -1.25 -4.55
CA LEU A 374 13.88 -2.10 -4.78
C LEU A 374 12.60 -1.27 -4.72
N THR A 375 11.70 -1.54 -5.64
CA THR A 375 10.27 -1.25 -5.47
C THR A 375 9.57 -2.57 -5.26
N TYR A 376 8.81 -2.70 -4.18
CA TYR A 376 8.12 -3.95 -3.86
C TYR A 376 6.73 -3.67 -3.31
N THR A 377 5.85 -4.64 -3.51
CA THR A 377 4.46 -4.57 -3.07
C THR A 377 4.20 -5.63 -2.01
N TYR A 378 3.46 -5.27 -0.96
CA TYR A 378 3.01 -6.19 0.08
C TYR A 378 1.51 -5.99 0.33
N GLY A 379 0.86 -7.02 0.89
CA GLY A 379 -0.56 -6.97 1.22
C GLY A 379 -0.81 -6.66 2.68
N ALA A 380 -1.80 -5.80 2.97
CA ALA A 380 -2.28 -5.56 4.33
C ALA A 380 -3.81 -5.39 4.40
N VAL A 381 -4.34 -5.51 5.61
CA VAL A 381 -5.79 -5.41 5.89
C VAL A 381 -6.15 -3.94 6.09
N GLY A 382 -6.71 -3.30 5.06
CA GLY A 382 -7.12 -1.90 5.14
C GLY A 382 -5.93 -0.94 5.27
N THR A 383 -6.19 0.28 5.72
CA THR A 383 -5.22 1.40 5.77
C THR A 383 -4.55 1.57 7.14
N VAL A 384 -4.57 0.56 8.00
CA VAL A 384 -4.01 0.65 9.36
C VAL A 384 -2.50 0.47 9.34
N GLY A 385 -1.77 1.52 9.74
CA GLY A 385 -0.32 1.54 9.83
C GLY A 385 0.33 2.49 8.83
N ALA A 386 1.66 2.53 8.83
CA ALA A 386 2.48 3.33 7.94
C ALA A 386 2.50 2.78 6.51
N HIS A 387 1.35 2.80 5.85
CA HIS A 387 1.23 2.40 4.44
C HIS A 387 1.59 3.58 3.51
N PRO A 388 2.16 3.30 2.32
CA PRO A 388 2.39 4.29 1.27
C PRO A 388 1.04 4.64 0.61
N ILE A 389 0.26 5.49 1.26
CA ILE A 389 -1.01 6.02 0.78
C ILE A 389 -0.85 7.44 0.27
N SER A 390 -1.88 7.96 -0.39
CA SER A 390 -1.87 9.35 -0.83
C SER A 390 -1.99 10.29 0.37
N ARG A 391 -1.17 11.35 0.38
CA ARG A 391 -1.11 12.34 1.47
C ARG A 391 -0.96 13.73 0.91
N THR A 392 -1.65 14.68 1.53
CA THR A 392 -1.61 16.10 1.18
C THR A 392 -0.81 16.88 2.21
N LEU A 393 0.06 17.77 1.74
CA LEU A 393 0.79 18.70 2.59
C LEU A 393 -0.18 19.79 3.09
N PRO A 394 -0.30 20.01 4.42
CA PRO A 394 -1.16 21.07 4.94
C PRO A 394 -0.52 22.45 4.69
N GLU A 395 -1.26 23.35 4.03
CA GLU A 395 -0.81 24.73 3.80
C GLU A 395 -0.93 25.61 5.06
N LYS A 396 -1.94 25.32 5.89
CA LYS A 396 -2.23 26.04 7.13
C LYS A 396 -2.50 25.08 8.27
N TRP A 397 -2.13 25.47 9.48
CA TRP A 397 -2.49 24.78 10.71
C TRP A 397 -3.13 25.77 11.67
N HIS A 398 -4.40 25.56 12.03
CA HIS A 398 -5.20 26.53 12.81
C HIS A 398 -5.09 27.97 12.26
N GLU A 399 -5.29 28.13 10.95
CA GLU A 399 -5.22 29.42 10.23
C GLU A 399 -3.83 30.07 10.12
N GLU A 400 -2.80 29.49 10.75
CA GLU A 400 -1.41 29.93 10.64
C GLU A 400 -0.68 29.25 9.47
N THR A 401 0.22 29.99 8.80
CA THR A 401 1.07 29.43 7.74
C THR A 401 2.14 28.51 8.31
N VAL A 402 2.32 27.35 7.68
CA VAL A 402 3.25 26.33 8.13
C VAL A 402 4.63 26.49 7.47
N VAL A 403 5.70 26.33 8.25
CA VAL A 403 7.07 26.23 7.74
C VAL A 403 7.35 24.79 7.34
N VAL A 404 7.67 24.55 6.07
CA VAL A 404 7.92 23.20 5.54
C VAL A 404 9.42 22.94 5.46
N LYS A 405 9.89 21.86 6.09
CA LYS A 405 11.25 21.34 6.01
C LYS A 405 11.23 19.98 5.30
N SER A 406 11.86 19.89 4.13
CA SER A 406 11.94 18.64 3.36
C SER A 406 13.11 17.77 3.81
N VAL A 407 12.86 16.48 4.02
CA VAL A 407 13.87 15.46 4.31
C VAL A 407 13.94 14.49 3.14
N ASN A 408 15.13 14.31 2.57
CA ASN A 408 15.40 13.38 1.48
C ASN A 408 16.85 12.87 1.58
N LEU A 409 17.01 11.61 1.98
CA LEU A 409 18.32 10.99 2.15
C LEU A 409 19.06 10.77 0.83
N PHE A 410 18.39 10.81 -0.32
CA PHE A 410 19.07 10.76 -1.62
C PHE A 410 19.77 12.08 -1.95
N GLU A 411 19.30 13.20 -1.39
CA GLU A 411 19.90 14.54 -1.51
C GLU A 411 20.84 14.87 -0.33
N GLY A 412 20.95 13.97 0.66
CA GLY A 412 21.74 14.18 1.86
C GLY A 412 21.03 14.99 2.96
N HIS A 413 19.75 15.32 2.79
CA HIS A 413 18.94 15.99 3.81
C HIS A 413 18.45 14.99 4.86
N THR A 414 18.96 15.09 6.08
CA THR A 414 18.67 14.13 7.18
C THR A 414 17.58 14.63 8.12
N LEU A 415 16.85 13.69 8.75
CA LEU A 415 15.85 14.01 9.77
C LEU A 415 16.46 14.75 10.98
N ASN A 416 17.68 14.39 11.40
CA ASN A 416 18.37 15.05 12.51
C ASN A 416 18.65 16.53 12.20
N GLN A 417 19.06 16.84 10.97
CA GLN A 417 19.27 18.23 10.54
C GLN A 417 17.96 19.04 10.52
N ALA A 418 16.85 18.43 10.08
CA ALA A 418 15.55 19.10 10.05
C ALA A 418 15.03 19.44 11.47
N LEU A 419 15.40 18.64 12.47
CA LEU A 419 15.03 18.83 13.88
C LEU A 419 15.98 19.75 14.66
N ASN A 420 17.14 20.13 14.09
CA ASN A 420 18.08 21.01 14.77
C ASN A 420 17.45 22.37 15.08
N ASN A 421 17.57 22.79 16.34
CA ASN A 421 17.08 24.07 16.83
C ASN A 421 15.59 24.32 16.57
N ILE A 422 14.77 23.25 16.52
CA ILE A 422 13.33 23.35 16.26
C ILE A 422 12.59 24.23 17.27
N GLN A 423 13.11 24.34 18.50
CA GLN A 423 12.56 25.21 19.54
C GLN A 423 12.66 26.71 19.23
N ASN A 424 13.47 27.11 18.25
CA ASN A 424 13.59 28.51 17.84
C ASN A 424 12.50 28.94 16.86
N GLU A 425 11.76 27.99 16.29
CA GLU A 425 10.67 28.27 15.37
C GLU A 425 9.45 28.81 16.14
N THR A 426 8.85 29.87 15.61
CA THR A 426 7.66 30.50 16.21
C THR A 426 6.37 30.14 15.50
N SER A 427 6.46 29.67 14.26
CA SER A 427 5.33 29.18 13.46
C SER A 427 5.26 27.66 13.48
N PRO A 428 4.09 27.03 13.22
CA PRO A 428 3.98 25.58 13.09
C PRO A 428 4.93 25.04 12.01
N VAL A 429 5.57 23.90 12.28
CA VAL A 429 6.56 23.29 11.38
C VAL A 429 6.08 21.93 10.90
N VAL A 430 6.12 21.71 9.58
CA VAL A 430 5.97 20.38 8.97
C VAL A 430 7.31 19.89 8.46
N ILE A 431 7.74 18.75 8.97
CA ILE A 431 8.85 17.98 8.42
C ILE A 431 8.27 16.92 7.50
N GLU A 432 8.47 17.09 6.20
CA GLU A 432 8.00 16.16 5.17
C GLU A 432 9.15 15.24 4.73
N ILE A 433 9.01 13.93 4.96
CA ILE A 433 9.99 12.93 4.53
C ILE A 433 9.61 12.39 3.15
N ARG A 434 10.43 12.73 2.15
CA ARG A 434 10.17 12.51 0.71
C ARG A 434 10.72 11.20 0.15
N ASP A 435 11.23 10.32 1.00
CA ASP A 435 11.78 9.02 0.62
C ASP A 435 11.26 7.88 1.52
N SER A 436 11.38 6.63 1.04
CA SER A 436 11.03 5.42 1.78
C SER A 436 12.28 4.69 2.33
N ARG A 437 13.30 5.44 2.75
CA ARG A 437 14.54 4.89 3.32
C ARG A 437 14.46 4.78 4.83
N VAL A 438 15.52 4.21 5.40
CA VAL A 438 15.71 4.09 6.84
C VAL A 438 16.47 5.31 7.36
N HIS A 439 15.80 6.12 8.17
CA HIS A 439 16.33 7.30 8.86
C HIS A 439 16.72 6.92 10.28
N VAL A 440 17.97 7.17 10.66
CA VAL A 440 18.42 6.99 12.06
C VAL A 440 18.24 8.31 12.80
N LEU A 441 17.37 8.31 13.80
CA LEU A 441 17.08 9.48 14.64
C LEU A 441 17.80 9.33 15.98
N ASP A 442 18.72 10.25 16.25
CA ASP A 442 19.43 10.34 17.52
C ASP A 442 19.21 11.68 18.20
N LEU A 443 18.42 11.69 19.27
CA LEU A 443 18.11 12.91 20.02
C LEU A 443 19.34 13.54 20.67
N SER A 444 20.41 12.79 21.01
CA SER A 444 21.63 13.40 21.57
C SER A 444 22.44 14.21 20.57
N ALA A 445 22.29 13.92 19.28
CA ALA A 445 22.98 14.62 18.21
C ALA A 445 22.21 15.87 17.72
N ILE A 446 20.98 16.08 18.19
CA ILE A 446 20.13 17.20 17.77
C ILE A 446 20.39 18.42 18.65
N ALA A 447 20.78 19.52 18.01
CA ALA A 447 20.98 20.80 18.68
C ALA A 447 19.64 21.33 19.24
N GLY A 448 19.65 21.83 20.48
CA GLY A 448 18.45 22.33 21.16
C GLY A 448 17.68 21.31 21.99
N THR A 449 18.19 20.08 22.11
CA THR A 449 17.66 19.10 23.06
C THR A 449 18.23 19.33 24.47
N ILE A 450 17.45 18.98 25.49
CA ILE A 450 17.84 19.10 26.90
C ILE A 450 17.86 17.74 27.58
N ASP A 451 18.96 17.41 28.27
CA ASP A 451 19.05 16.18 29.07
C ASP A 451 18.40 16.39 30.44
N GLU A 452 17.28 15.71 30.67
CA GLU A 452 16.47 15.81 31.89
C GLU A 452 15.68 14.51 32.10
N ASP A 453 15.48 14.10 33.36
CA ASP A 453 14.78 12.86 33.73
C ASP A 453 15.38 11.61 33.04
N GLY A 454 16.71 11.59 32.93
CA GLY A 454 17.49 10.47 32.40
C GLY A 454 17.41 10.30 30.89
N GLY A 455 17.31 11.39 30.12
CA GLY A 455 17.42 11.35 28.67
C GLY A 455 17.19 12.70 27.98
N PHE A 456 17.55 12.77 26.70
CA PHE A 456 17.39 13.96 25.87
C PHE A 456 15.92 14.18 25.50
N ASN A 457 15.44 15.41 25.72
CA ASN A 457 14.07 15.83 25.43
C ASN A 457 14.10 16.85 24.30
N LEU A 458 13.30 16.63 23.27
CA LEU A 458 13.06 17.58 22.19
C LEU A 458 12.19 18.71 22.74
N GLN A 459 12.71 19.93 22.69
CA GLN A 459 12.01 21.13 23.12
C GLN A 459 11.20 21.70 21.95
N LEU A 460 9.93 22.04 22.20
CA LEU A 460 9.02 22.62 21.22
C LEU A 460 8.56 24.01 21.67
N ASN A 461 8.44 24.93 20.73
CA ASN A 461 7.87 26.26 20.95
C ASN A 461 6.58 26.47 20.14
N SER A 462 6.46 25.79 19.00
CA SER A 462 5.27 25.72 18.16
C SER A 462 4.91 24.26 17.84
N THR A 463 3.75 24.06 17.19
CA THR A 463 3.30 22.74 16.73
C THR A 463 4.29 22.12 15.75
N LEU A 464 4.58 20.83 15.94
CA LEU A 464 5.46 20.05 15.08
C LEU A 464 4.68 18.92 14.42
N ILE A 465 4.78 18.80 13.11
CA ILE A 465 4.20 17.73 12.32
C ILE A 465 5.35 17.01 11.62
N ILE A 466 5.48 15.71 11.84
CA ILE A 466 6.42 14.87 11.09
C ILE A 466 5.57 13.93 10.24
N GLN A 467 5.64 14.08 8.92
CA GLN A 467 4.81 13.32 8.01
C GLN A 467 5.62 12.66 6.89
N ALA A 468 5.16 11.50 6.44
CA ALA A 468 5.58 10.92 5.19
C ALA A 468 4.98 11.69 4.00
N ALA A 469 5.76 11.87 2.93
CA ALA A 469 5.24 12.39 1.67
C ALA A 469 4.29 11.40 0.98
N ASP A 470 3.62 11.88 -0.07
CA ASP A 470 2.70 11.10 -0.90
C ASP A 470 3.33 9.80 -1.41
N GLY A 471 2.69 8.66 -1.12
CA GLY A 471 3.14 7.35 -1.55
C GLY A 471 4.47 6.88 -0.94
N GLN A 472 4.99 7.56 0.09
CA GLN A 472 6.22 7.17 0.79
C GLN A 472 5.93 6.41 2.09
N ARG A 473 6.90 5.59 2.49
CA ARG A 473 6.91 4.83 3.74
C ARG A 473 8.29 4.94 4.41
N PRO A 474 8.60 6.06 5.07
CA PRO A 474 9.85 6.23 5.79
C PRO A 474 9.88 5.33 7.04
N ILE A 475 11.05 4.74 7.29
CA ILE A 475 11.33 3.97 8.51
C ILE A 475 12.25 4.81 9.39
N ILE A 476 11.81 5.12 10.61
CA ILE A 476 12.62 5.86 11.58
C ILE A 476 13.13 4.87 12.63
N LYS A 477 14.44 4.62 12.59
CA LYS A 477 15.19 3.90 13.63
C LYS A 477 15.57 4.88 14.73
N LEU A 478 14.97 4.72 15.90
CA LEU A 478 15.33 5.48 17.08
C LEU A 478 16.55 4.85 17.75
N THR A 479 17.56 5.65 18.09
CA THR A 479 18.66 5.22 18.99
C THR A 479 18.24 5.31 20.46
N ARG A 480 17.27 6.18 20.77
CA ARG A 480 16.77 6.47 22.11
C ARG A 480 15.27 6.79 22.09
N PRO A 481 14.56 6.64 23.22
CA PRO A 481 13.13 6.95 23.30
C PRO A 481 12.82 8.40 22.92
N LEU A 482 11.73 8.61 22.20
CA LEU A 482 11.18 9.93 21.93
C LEU A 482 10.63 10.56 23.22
N ARG A 483 11.05 11.80 23.47
CA ARG A 483 10.70 12.57 24.65
C ARG A 483 10.46 14.01 24.23
N PHE A 484 9.30 14.56 24.54
CA PHE A 484 8.87 15.90 24.12
C PHE A 484 8.52 16.78 25.32
N ARG A 485 8.86 18.07 25.23
CA ARG A 485 8.48 19.11 26.22
C ARG A 485 8.40 20.49 25.57
N PRO A 486 7.67 21.46 26.15
CA PRO A 486 7.74 22.85 25.75
C PRO A 486 9.08 23.48 26.16
N ILE A 487 9.46 24.55 25.46
CA ILE A 487 10.49 25.49 25.92
C ILE A 487 10.00 26.24 27.17
N ASN A 488 8.76 26.73 27.15
CA ASN A 488 8.11 27.40 28.27
C ASN A 488 6.96 26.54 28.82
N ILE A 489 7.17 25.98 30.02
CA ILE A 489 6.24 25.04 30.67
C ILE A 489 4.86 25.68 30.91
N ALA A 490 4.82 26.98 31.21
CA ALA A 490 3.56 27.70 31.43
C ALA A 490 2.79 27.98 30.12
N ALA A 491 3.49 28.03 28.99
CA ALA A 491 2.92 28.30 27.67
C ALA A 491 2.74 27.01 26.85
N ALA A 492 2.46 25.88 27.51
CA ALA A 492 2.28 24.60 26.84
C ALA A 492 0.96 24.47 26.04
N GLY A 493 0.06 25.47 26.10
CA GLY A 493 -1.26 25.40 25.44
C GLY A 493 -1.14 25.39 23.92
N ASN A 494 -1.96 24.58 23.25
CA ASN A 494 -2.01 24.39 21.79
C ASN A 494 -0.75 23.75 21.16
N LEU A 495 0.23 23.32 21.96
CA LEU A 495 1.41 22.60 21.45
C LEU A 495 1.03 21.18 21.05
N THR A 496 0.91 20.98 19.74
CA THR A 496 0.58 19.68 19.16
C THR A 496 1.82 19.05 18.53
N LEU A 497 2.00 17.75 18.76
CA LEU A 497 2.90 16.92 17.96
C LEU A 497 2.06 15.94 17.14
N ARG A 498 2.18 16.01 15.82
CA ARG A 498 1.54 15.05 14.92
C ARG A 498 2.59 14.20 14.22
N LEU A 499 2.43 12.88 14.35
CA LEU A 499 3.22 11.88 13.63
C LEU A 499 2.29 11.22 12.61
N GLU A 500 2.63 11.31 11.33
CA GLU A 500 1.76 10.85 10.25
C GLU A 500 2.48 9.97 9.22
N GLY A 501 2.00 8.75 9.01
CA GLY A 501 2.57 7.87 7.96
C GLY A 501 3.93 7.27 8.27
N LEU A 502 4.36 7.23 9.54
CA LEU A 502 5.73 6.88 9.94
C LEU A 502 5.83 5.46 10.51
N TYR A 503 6.84 4.69 10.08
CA TYR A 503 7.20 3.43 10.73
C TYR A 503 8.30 3.68 11.78
N LEU A 504 7.95 3.64 13.07
CA LEU A 504 8.89 3.85 14.17
C LEU A 504 9.39 2.51 14.69
N THR A 505 10.72 2.34 14.74
CA THR A 505 11.36 1.14 15.28
C THR A 505 12.61 1.47 16.09
N ARG A 506 13.19 0.45 16.71
CA ARG A 506 14.36 0.54 17.58
C ARG A 506 15.61 0.20 16.79
N ASP A 507 16.62 1.06 16.90
CA ASP A 507 17.98 0.76 16.47
C ASP A 507 18.61 -0.34 17.33
N GLU A 508 19.74 -0.91 16.87
CA GLU A 508 20.52 -1.88 17.64
C GLU A 508 21.07 -1.29 18.95
N SER A 509 21.37 0.01 18.96
CA SER A 509 21.82 0.76 20.13
C SER A 509 20.70 1.11 21.13
N PHE A 510 19.44 0.81 20.81
CA PHE A 510 18.29 1.25 21.60
C PHE A 510 18.18 0.53 22.95
N PRO A 511 17.89 1.24 24.06
CA PRO A 511 17.78 0.63 25.39
C PRO A 511 16.72 -0.48 25.46
N VAL A 512 17.09 -1.64 26.02
CA VAL A 512 16.30 -2.89 25.95
C VAL A 512 14.88 -2.75 26.47
N ASP A 513 14.69 -2.06 27.61
CA ASP A 513 13.41 -1.95 28.32
C ASP A 513 12.68 -0.61 28.12
N ALA A 514 13.17 0.22 27.20
CA ALA A 514 12.60 1.53 26.97
C ALA A 514 11.46 1.49 25.92
N PRO A 515 10.41 2.34 26.08
CA PRO A 515 9.38 2.51 25.07
C PRO A 515 9.88 3.32 23.87
N LEU A 516 9.26 3.21 22.69
CA LEU A 516 9.56 4.11 21.56
C LEU A 516 9.28 5.56 21.93
N ILE A 517 8.18 5.81 22.65
CA ILE A 517 7.80 7.13 23.18
C ILE A 517 7.73 7.03 24.71
N ALA A 518 8.61 7.77 25.39
CA ALA A 518 8.76 7.74 26.85
C ALA A 518 8.18 8.96 27.57
N ARG A 519 8.02 10.10 26.89
CA ARG A 519 7.55 11.34 27.50
C ARG A 519 6.80 12.21 26.50
N THR A 520 5.62 12.68 26.90
CA THR A 520 4.76 13.61 26.15
C THR A 520 4.30 14.72 27.08
N ALA A 521 5.17 15.70 27.33
CA ALA A 521 4.84 16.86 28.14
C ALA A 521 4.33 18.01 27.24
N ILE A 522 3.28 17.77 26.46
CA ILE A 522 2.72 18.71 25.47
C ILE A 522 1.19 18.66 25.56
N ASP A 523 0.47 19.57 24.88
CA ASP A 523 -0.99 19.62 24.94
C ASP A 523 -1.64 18.44 24.22
N ARG A 524 -1.14 18.09 23.02
CA ARG A 524 -1.70 17.00 22.21
C ARG A 524 -0.63 16.20 21.47
N LEU A 525 -0.75 14.88 21.50
CA LEU A 525 -0.01 13.95 20.65
C LEU A 525 -0.99 13.24 19.68
N GLU A 526 -0.82 13.47 18.40
CA GLU A 526 -1.57 12.80 17.33
C GLU A 526 -0.66 11.76 16.65
N ILE A 527 -1.08 10.49 16.64
CA ILE A 527 -0.43 9.42 15.89
C ILE A 527 -1.44 8.91 14.88
N VAL A 528 -1.20 9.23 13.60
CA VAL A 528 -2.11 8.97 12.48
C VAL A 528 -1.40 8.12 11.44
N ASP A 529 -2.00 7.01 11.01
CA ASP A 529 -1.42 6.11 10.00
C ASP A 529 0.06 5.74 10.26
N CYS A 530 0.47 5.58 11.51
CA CYS A 530 1.84 5.22 11.86
C CYS A 530 1.93 3.73 12.21
N THR A 531 3.13 3.16 12.18
CA THR A 531 3.37 1.84 12.77
C THR A 531 4.36 1.97 13.89
N LEU A 532 3.92 1.68 15.11
CA LEU A 532 4.76 1.64 16.29
C LEU A 532 5.27 0.21 16.52
N ASP A 533 6.42 -0.14 15.92
CA ASP A 533 6.95 -1.51 15.89
C ASP A 533 6.98 -2.15 17.30
N PRO A 534 6.11 -3.13 17.59
CA PRO A 534 6.06 -3.79 18.89
C PRO A 534 7.12 -4.89 19.01
N GLY A 535 7.88 -5.18 17.95
CA GLY A 535 8.65 -6.42 17.83
C GLY A 535 7.74 -7.62 17.54
N GLY A 536 8.07 -8.79 18.07
CA GLY A 536 7.23 -9.99 17.90
C GLY A 536 7.32 -10.68 16.54
N GLN A 537 8.07 -10.11 15.58
CA GLN A 537 8.26 -10.65 14.25
C GLN A 537 9.04 -11.97 14.28
N LYS A 538 8.77 -12.82 13.28
CA LYS A 538 9.53 -14.06 13.07
C LYS A 538 10.93 -13.70 12.56
N LEU A 539 11.96 -14.20 13.22
CA LEU A 539 13.33 -14.03 12.81
C LEU A 539 13.64 -14.95 11.63
N LEU A 540 14.41 -14.41 10.69
CA LEU A 540 14.97 -15.15 9.57
C LEU A 540 16.32 -15.75 9.99
N ASP A 541 16.31 -16.59 11.03
CA ASP A 541 17.50 -17.17 11.67
C ASP A 541 17.89 -18.55 11.12
N GLY A 542 17.26 -18.97 10.02
CA GLY A 542 17.48 -20.28 9.39
C GLY A 542 16.89 -21.47 10.17
N THR A 543 16.21 -21.25 11.30
CA THR A 543 15.56 -22.34 12.04
C THR A 543 14.20 -22.69 11.42
N ALA A 544 13.85 -23.98 11.37
CA ALA A 544 12.60 -24.46 10.75
C ALA A 544 11.34 -23.84 11.39
N ALA A 545 11.35 -23.64 12.72
CA ALA A 545 10.25 -23.01 13.45
C ALA A 545 10.28 -21.47 13.36
N GLY A 546 11.47 -20.88 13.17
CA GLY A 546 11.78 -19.45 13.31
C GLY A 546 11.53 -18.93 14.72
N LYS A 547 12.56 -18.41 15.38
CA LYS A 547 12.37 -17.75 16.68
C LYS A 547 11.60 -16.44 16.50
N ARG A 548 10.74 -16.06 17.44
CA ARG A 548 10.12 -14.73 17.46
C ARG A 548 10.96 -13.78 18.29
N LYS A 549 11.11 -12.54 17.82
CA LYS A 549 11.67 -11.45 18.63
C LYS A 549 10.73 -11.19 19.83
N PRO A 550 11.24 -10.85 21.02
CA PRO A 550 10.37 -10.49 22.14
C PRO A 550 9.49 -9.28 21.77
N LEU A 551 8.26 -9.27 22.27
CA LEU A 551 7.40 -8.09 22.24
C LEU A 551 7.96 -7.04 23.20
N ARG A 552 7.89 -5.77 22.79
CA ARG A 552 8.37 -4.63 23.56
C ARG A 552 7.31 -3.54 23.58
N THR A 553 7.26 -2.82 24.69
CA THR A 553 6.32 -1.71 24.87
C THR A 553 6.63 -0.58 23.89
N SER A 554 5.64 -0.14 23.11
CA SER A 554 5.81 0.98 22.17
C SER A 554 5.60 2.34 22.84
N LEU A 555 4.62 2.48 23.74
CA LEU A 555 4.29 3.73 24.42
C LEU A 555 4.21 3.48 25.93
N LYS A 556 4.94 4.28 26.73
CA LYS A 556 4.84 4.25 28.20
C LYS A 556 5.01 5.66 28.74
N LEU A 557 3.88 6.27 29.10
CA LEU A 557 3.81 7.65 29.57
C LEU A 557 3.62 7.69 31.08
N ARG A 558 4.35 8.59 31.76
CA ARG A 558 4.28 8.75 33.21
C ARG A 558 3.36 9.91 33.57
N GLN A 559 2.62 9.78 34.67
CA GLN A 559 1.69 10.81 35.15
C GLN A 559 2.38 12.12 35.56
N ASN A 560 3.66 12.10 35.92
CA ASN A 560 4.43 13.30 36.23
C ASN A 560 5.02 13.98 34.99
N TYR A 561 4.76 13.44 33.78
CA TYR A 561 5.27 13.97 32.51
C TYR A 561 6.80 14.18 32.48
N GLY A 562 7.56 13.48 33.34
CA GLY A 562 9.01 13.67 33.49
C GLY A 562 9.43 14.99 34.14
N PHE A 563 8.49 15.74 34.72
CA PHE A 563 8.75 17.00 35.43
C PHE A 563 9.04 16.78 36.91
N SER A 564 9.78 17.73 37.50
CA SER A 564 9.87 17.89 38.95
C SER A 564 8.50 18.28 39.54
N GLU A 565 8.30 18.10 40.86
CA GLU A 565 7.03 18.50 41.49
C GLU A 565 6.72 20.01 41.37
N ALA A 566 7.74 20.86 41.23
CA ALA A 566 7.56 22.29 41.00
C ALA A 566 7.09 22.56 39.55
N ASP A 567 7.77 21.97 38.58
CA ASP A 567 7.44 22.13 37.15
C ASP A 567 6.10 21.50 36.79
N LYS A 568 5.75 20.39 37.44
CA LYS A 568 4.46 19.73 37.28
C LYS A 568 3.29 20.61 37.72
N LYS A 569 3.47 21.43 38.77
CA LYS A 569 2.44 22.42 39.19
C LYS A 569 2.30 23.56 38.20
N THR A 570 3.37 23.90 37.48
CA THR A 570 3.36 24.93 36.43
C THR A 570 2.73 24.42 35.13
N PHE A 571 2.83 23.11 34.86
CA PHE A 571 2.21 22.46 33.71
C PHE A 571 0.70 22.21 33.95
N ASP A 572 -0.13 23.19 33.64
CA ASP A 572 -1.59 23.15 33.83
C ASP A 572 -2.35 22.46 32.68
N ARG A 573 -1.76 21.41 32.07
CA ARG A 573 -2.35 20.70 30.93
C ARG A 573 -2.42 19.21 31.18
N THR A 574 -3.45 18.58 30.62
CA THR A 574 -3.55 17.13 30.54
C THR A 574 -3.38 16.72 29.09
N PRO A 575 -2.24 16.10 28.71
CA PRO A 575 -1.96 15.76 27.33
C PRO A 575 -3.06 14.85 26.74
N GLU A 576 -3.64 15.27 25.62
CA GLU A 576 -4.56 14.47 24.82
C GLU A 576 -3.77 13.55 23.88
N ILE A 577 -4.15 12.27 23.80
CA ILE A 577 -3.48 11.29 22.93
C ILE A 577 -4.52 10.76 21.93
N ILE A 578 -4.29 11.05 20.66
CA ILE A 578 -5.15 10.61 19.56
C ILE A 578 -4.41 9.52 18.78
N LEU A 579 -5.01 8.34 18.68
CA LEU A 579 -4.52 7.23 17.86
C LEU A 579 -5.54 6.97 16.76
N GLU A 580 -5.17 7.25 15.52
CA GLU A 580 -5.99 6.96 14.35
C GLU A 580 -5.24 6.01 13.42
N ARG A 581 -5.86 4.86 13.11
CA ARG A 581 -5.36 3.89 12.12
C ARG A 581 -3.86 3.53 12.31
N SER A 582 -3.37 3.47 13.56
CA SER A 582 -1.94 3.32 13.91
C SER A 582 -1.62 2.11 14.78
#